data_AF-A0A7G9GPC2-F1
#
_entry.id   AF-A0A7G9GPC2-F1
#
_cell.length_a   1.000
_cell.length_b   1.000
_cell.length_c   1.000
_cell.angle_alpha   90.00
_cell.angle_beta   90.00
_cell.angle_gamma   90.00
#
_symmetry.space_group_name_H-M   'P 1'
#
loop_
_entity.id
_entity.type
_entity.pdbx_description
1 polymer ?
#
loop_
_entity_poly.entity_id
_entity_poly.type
_entity_poly.pdbx_seq_one_letter_code
_entity_poly.pdbx_strand_id
1 'polypeptide(L)'
;MNVLMCIVTVYAILSYLNKDKLLYFMIISLVLCIYISALAEIKVYYFELVMIVVLVAIVTKMSLKKIIVIFIIGIVLLYGINLYNQYYGSGYYYTSRGVSFFSLEAISEYIGLDGSSYGRFNSLNRVTAVPYVWDNFLITLPNKLFGLGVGYGDSVSSSLFSSGFLSNNSGLGYQFWTVSLELTNIGLIGLLLCFSLFIAVYVENIRAKKMMVRSNTLIQTSQICTLIFIILMFYNQSFILDIAAPFMFFVMSIPYILINEKKRFRRN
;
A
#
# COMPACT_ATOMS: atom_id res chain seq x y z
N MET A 1 9.47 -4.64 3.28
CA MET A 1 9.33 -4.26 4.72
C MET A 1 8.08 -3.43 5.00
N ASN A 2 7.85 -2.34 4.26
CA ASN A 2 6.74 -1.40 4.49
C ASN A 2 5.34 -2.06 4.59
N VAL A 3 5.03 -2.94 3.64
CA VAL A 3 3.76 -3.68 3.57
C VAL A 3 3.52 -4.55 4.81
N LEU A 4 4.57 -5.18 5.32
CA LEU A 4 4.47 -5.98 6.54
C LEU A 4 4.16 -5.09 7.75
N MET A 5 4.78 -3.91 7.85
CA MET A 5 4.47 -2.94 8.91
C MET A 5 3.01 -2.49 8.86
N CYS A 6 2.48 -2.21 7.66
CA CYS A 6 1.04 -1.95 7.47
C CYS A 6 0.17 -3.09 8.02
N ILE A 7 0.45 -4.33 7.63
CA ILE A 7 -0.32 -5.51 8.07
C ILE A 7 -0.27 -5.67 9.60
N VAL A 8 0.92 -5.58 10.19
CA VAL A 8 1.14 -5.71 11.64
C VAL A 8 0.38 -4.61 12.38
N THR A 9 0.45 -3.38 11.90
CA THR A 9 -0.24 -2.25 12.54
C THR A 9 -1.76 -2.38 12.47
N VAL A 10 -2.30 -2.74 11.32
CA VAL A 10 -3.74 -3.00 11.17
C VAL A 10 -4.17 -4.10 12.16
N TYR A 11 -3.43 -5.22 12.19
CA TYR A 11 -3.73 -6.33 13.09
C TYR A 11 -3.65 -5.93 14.58
N ALA A 12 -2.62 -5.18 14.97
CA ALA A 12 -2.42 -4.76 16.36
C ALA A 12 -3.54 -3.82 16.84
N ILE A 13 -3.94 -2.84 16.01
CA ILE A 13 -5.06 -1.94 16.31
C ILE A 13 -6.37 -2.74 16.44
N LEU A 14 -6.67 -3.60 15.48
CA LEU A 14 -7.93 -4.36 15.49
C LEU A 14 -7.98 -5.37 16.64
N SER A 15 -6.86 -6.00 16.97
CA SER A 15 -6.77 -6.91 18.13
C SER A 15 -7.11 -6.21 19.44
N TYR A 16 -6.68 -4.96 19.61
CA TYR A 16 -7.04 -4.16 20.78
C TYR A 16 -8.52 -3.74 20.75
N LEU A 17 -9.01 -3.26 19.59
CA LEU A 17 -10.40 -2.83 19.43
C LEU A 17 -11.39 -3.96 19.71
N ASN A 18 -11.12 -5.15 19.17
CA ASN A 18 -11.97 -6.33 19.32
C ASN A 18 -11.79 -7.09 20.65
N LYS A 19 -10.90 -6.61 21.54
CA LYS A 19 -10.61 -7.22 22.87
C LYS A 19 -9.87 -8.57 22.80
N ASP A 20 -9.21 -8.88 21.69
CA ASP A 20 -8.40 -10.10 21.56
C ASP A 20 -7.03 -9.96 22.23
N LYS A 21 -6.50 -8.73 22.26
CA LYS A 21 -5.22 -8.38 22.89
C LYS A 21 -5.35 -7.13 23.76
N LEU A 22 -4.42 -7.00 24.68
CA LEU A 22 -4.32 -5.87 25.61
C LEU A 22 -3.69 -4.63 24.93
N LEU A 23 -3.87 -3.47 25.55
CA LEU A 23 -3.40 -2.19 25.01
C LEU A 23 -1.89 -2.16 24.74
N TYR A 24 -1.09 -2.76 25.62
CA TYR A 24 0.36 -2.76 25.47
C TYR A 24 0.82 -3.45 24.19
N PHE A 25 0.10 -4.48 23.73
CA PHE A 25 0.43 -5.16 22.48
C PHE A 25 0.37 -4.19 21.31
N MET A 26 -0.70 -3.40 21.25
CA MET A 26 -0.87 -2.36 20.23
C MET A 26 0.22 -1.28 20.32
N ILE A 27 0.48 -0.76 21.53
CA ILE A 27 1.49 0.29 21.73
C ILE A 27 2.88 -0.21 21.31
N ILE A 28 3.30 -1.38 21.76
CA ILE A 28 4.61 -1.96 21.43
C ILE A 28 4.73 -2.17 19.92
N SER A 29 3.71 -2.75 19.26
CA SER A 29 3.73 -2.94 17.82
C SER A 29 3.85 -1.62 17.05
N LEU A 30 3.10 -0.59 17.46
CA LEU A 30 3.14 0.73 16.82
C LEU A 30 4.50 1.40 17.00
N VAL A 31 5.06 1.38 18.21
CA VAL A 31 6.38 1.96 18.51
C VAL A 31 7.47 1.25 17.72
N LEU A 32 7.45 -0.09 17.66
CA LEU A 32 8.43 -0.86 16.88
C LEU A 32 8.35 -0.56 15.37
N CYS A 33 7.14 -0.48 14.81
CA CYS A 33 7.00 -0.15 13.38
C CYS A 33 7.50 1.27 13.09
N ILE A 34 7.19 2.25 13.93
CA ILE A 34 7.70 3.62 13.77
C ILE A 34 9.21 3.69 13.95
N TYR A 35 9.76 2.95 14.92
CA TYR A 35 11.20 2.90 15.15
C TYR A 35 11.94 2.33 13.94
N ILE A 36 11.48 1.18 13.41
CA ILE A 36 12.03 0.59 12.19
C ILE A 36 11.88 1.55 11.01
N SER A 37 10.71 2.16 10.86
CA SER A 37 10.43 3.12 9.79
C SER A 37 11.36 4.32 9.83
N ALA A 38 11.70 4.84 11.02
CA ALA A 38 12.61 5.96 11.16
C ALA A 38 14.03 5.54 10.77
N LEU A 39 14.54 4.42 11.32
CA LEU A 39 15.90 3.93 11.03
C LEU A 39 16.12 3.50 9.58
N ALA A 40 15.08 3.00 8.92
CA ALA A 40 15.13 2.58 7.52
C ALA A 40 14.71 3.70 6.55
N GLU A 41 14.50 4.92 7.04
CA GLU A 41 14.04 6.08 6.26
C GLU A 41 12.76 5.85 5.44
N ILE A 42 11.84 5.01 5.94
CA ILE A 42 10.59 4.66 5.27
C ILE A 42 9.54 5.75 5.55
N LYS A 43 9.76 6.96 5.02
CA LYS A 43 8.91 8.13 5.30
C LYS A 43 7.44 7.93 4.90
N VAL A 44 7.18 7.11 3.89
CA VAL A 44 5.82 6.82 3.39
C VAL A 44 4.94 6.12 4.44
N TYR A 45 5.54 5.36 5.34
CA TYR A 45 4.83 4.62 6.38
C TYR A 45 4.08 5.54 7.36
N TYR A 46 4.58 6.76 7.59
CA TYR A 46 3.92 7.74 8.44
C TYR A 46 2.56 8.17 7.87
N PHE A 47 2.48 8.34 6.54
CA PHE A 47 1.21 8.63 5.86
C PHE A 47 0.30 7.40 5.83
N GLU A 48 0.87 6.21 5.62
CA GLU A 48 0.13 4.96 5.68
C GLU A 48 -0.50 4.72 7.05
N LEU A 49 0.20 5.08 8.14
CA LEU A 49 -0.35 5.00 9.48
C LEU A 49 -1.59 5.88 9.66
N VAL A 50 -1.56 7.11 9.13
CA VAL A 50 -2.74 8.00 9.13
C VAL A 50 -3.88 7.39 8.30
N MET A 51 -3.57 6.87 7.10
CA MET A 51 -4.56 6.20 6.26
C MET A 51 -5.17 4.97 6.95
N ILE A 52 -4.37 4.16 7.64
CA ILE A 52 -4.83 3.02 8.43
C ILE A 52 -5.84 3.47 9.48
N VAL A 53 -5.58 4.57 10.21
CA VAL A 53 -6.52 5.09 11.21
C VAL A 53 -7.85 5.48 10.59
N VAL A 54 -7.83 6.18 9.45
CA VAL A 54 -9.04 6.57 8.73
C VAL A 54 -9.83 5.33 8.29
N LEU A 55 -9.16 4.33 7.71
CA LEU A 55 -9.81 3.09 7.27
C LEU A 55 -10.37 2.27 8.45
N VAL A 56 -9.62 2.16 9.56
CA VAL A 56 -10.11 1.55 10.80
C VAL A 56 -11.34 2.29 11.30
N ALA A 57 -11.34 3.63 11.27
CA ALA A 57 -12.45 4.43 11.72
C ALA A 57 -13.72 4.17 10.89
N ILE A 58 -13.59 3.97 9.58
CA ILE A 58 -14.69 3.65 8.66
C ILE A 58 -15.19 2.20 8.83
N VAL A 59 -14.29 1.22 8.94
CA VAL A 59 -14.64 -0.23 8.92
C VAL A 59 -15.17 -0.74 10.27
N THR A 60 -14.80 -0.09 11.36
CA THR A 60 -15.18 -0.49 12.73
C THR A 60 -16.24 0.44 13.33
N LYS A 61 -17.03 -0.05 14.29
CA LYS A 61 -18.04 0.79 14.99
C LYS A 61 -17.36 1.83 15.89
N MET A 62 -18.00 2.98 16.08
CA MET A 62 -17.51 4.00 17.01
C MET A 62 -17.49 3.46 18.44
N SER A 63 -16.39 3.70 19.17
CA SER A 63 -16.23 3.29 20.58
C SER A 63 -15.16 4.15 21.26
N LEU A 64 -15.18 4.23 22.60
CA LEU A 64 -14.14 4.94 23.38
C LEU A 64 -12.74 4.41 23.08
N LYS A 65 -12.59 3.09 22.85
CA LYS A 65 -11.33 2.49 22.44
C LYS A 65 -10.78 3.07 21.15
N LYS A 66 -11.66 3.42 20.19
CA LYS A 66 -11.24 4.05 18.93
C LYS A 66 -10.66 5.44 19.16
N ILE A 67 -11.24 6.22 20.08
CA ILE A 67 -10.71 7.54 20.47
C ILE A 67 -9.32 7.37 21.11
N ILE A 68 -9.14 6.38 21.98
CA ILE A 68 -7.83 6.04 22.56
C ILE A 68 -6.81 5.67 21.47
N VAL A 69 -7.20 4.87 20.48
CA VAL A 69 -6.34 4.52 19.32
C VAL A 69 -5.88 5.77 18.58
N ILE A 70 -6.80 6.68 18.24
CA ILE A 70 -6.48 7.92 17.52
C ILE A 70 -5.49 8.76 18.32
N PHE A 71 -5.72 8.92 19.62
CA PHE A 71 -4.83 9.68 20.50
C PHE A 71 -3.43 9.07 20.60
N ILE A 72 -3.33 7.76 20.81
CA ILE A 72 -2.06 7.04 20.90
C ILE A 72 -1.28 7.15 19.59
N ILE A 73 -1.94 7.01 18.45
CA ILE A 73 -1.28 7.12 17.15
C ILE A 73 -0.76 8.54 16.91
N GLY A 74 -1.48 9.58 17.36
CA GLY A 74 -0.97 10.95 17.37
C GLY A 74 0.34 11.08 18.14
N ILE A 75 0.40 10.54 19.36
CA ILE A 75 1.63 10.54 20.18
C ILE A 75 2.76 9.75 19.49
N VAL A 76 2.46 8.56 18.98
CA VAL A 76 3.43 7.69 18.33
C VAL A 76 3.99 8.32 17.05
N LEU A 77 3.16 9.03 16.27
CA LEU A 77 3.60 9.79 15.10
C LEU A 77 4.54 10.93 15.50
N LEU A 78 4.20 11.72 16.52
CA LEU A 78 5.06 12.79 17.02
C LEU A 78 6.42 12.26 17.50
N TYR A 79 6.40 11.14 18.23
CA TYR A 79 7.62 10.45 18.63
C TYR A 79 8.46 10.02 17.42
N GLY A 80 7.81 9.39 16.42
CA GLY A 80 8.48 8.94 15.21
C GLY A 80 9.09 10.05 14.37
N ILE A 81 8.42 11.22 14.29
CA ILE A 81 8.92 12.39 13.56
C ILE A 81 10.15 12.95 14.28
N ASN A 82 10.09 13.08 15.61
CA ASN A 82 11.24 13.53 16.40
C ASN A 82 12.42 12.56 16.28
N LEU A 83 12.17 11.25 16.34
CA LEU A 83 13.18 10.23 16.15
C LEU A 83 13.82 10.34 14.75
N TYR A 84 13.01 10.48 13.70
CA TYR A 84 13.51 10.69 12.34
C TYR A 84 14.38 11.95 12.24
N ASN A 85 13.92 13.07 12.77
CA ASN A 85 14.66 14.34 12.77
C ASN A 85 15.94 14.27 13.63
N GLN A 86 16.01 13.42 14.65
CA GLN A 86 17.22 13.24 15.43
C GLN A 86 18.34 12.58 14.61
N TYR A 87 18.00 11.55 13.83
CA TYR A 87 18.97 10.83 13.01
C TYR A 87 19.29 11.53 11.69
N TYR A 88 18.31 12.22 11.11
CA TYR A 88 18.39 12.76 9.75
C TYR A 88 18.16 14.28 9.68
N GLY A 89 17.92 15.00 10.78
CA GLY A 89 17.54 16.41 10.74
C GLY A 89 18.66 17.42 10.46
N SER A 90 19.91 16.99 10.23
CA SER A 90 21.01 17.88 9.88
C SER A 90 21.05 18.13 8.36
N GLY A 91 20.81 19.39 7.95
CA GLY A 91 21.13 20.04 6.66
C GLY A 91 20.79 19.37 5.31
N TYR A 92 21.15 18.09 5.13
CA TYR A 92 21.12 17.33 3.89
C TYR A 92 19.79 16.60 3.61
N TYR A 93 18.90 16.48 4.60
CA TYR A 93 17.64 15.69 4.47
C TYR A 93 16.37 16.53 4.51
N TYR A 94 16.52 17.85 4.41
CA TYR A 94 15.41 18.71 4.04
C TYR A 94 15.01 18.40 2.59
N THR A 95 13.77 18.69 2.21
CA THR A 95 13.38 18.63 0.80
C THR A 95 14.28 19.51 -0.05
N SER A 96 14.14 19.43 -1.38
CA SER A 96 14.86 20.29 -2.34
C SER A 96 14.74 21.80 -2.03
N ARG A 97 13.76 22.18 -1.19
CA ARG A 97 13.45 23.54 -0.75
C ARG A 97 13.82 23.87 0.70
N GLY A 98 14.53 23.00 1.41
CA GLY A 98 14.96 23.29 2.78
C GLY A 98 13.85 23.18 3.84
N VAL A 99 12.73 22.48 3.55
CA VAL A 99 11.62 22.27 4.51
C VAL A 99 11.58 20.84 5.05
N SER A 100 11.02 20.69 6.26
CA SER A 100 10.86 19.37 6.87
C SER A 100 10.00 18.47 5.98
N PHE A 101 10.36 17.19 5.85
CA PHE A 101 9.64 16.25 5.01
C PHE A 101 8.15 16.08 5.40
N PHE A 102 7.79 16.42 6.64
CA PHE A 102 6.42 16.34 7.14
C PHE A 102 5.63 17.65 6.95
N SER A 103 6.12 18.60 6.16
CA SER A 103 5.37 19.80 5.75
C SER A 103 4.42 19.51 4.58
N LEU A 104 3.41 20.36 4.38
CA LEU A 104 2.47 20.22 3.26
C LEU A 104 3.18 20.36 1.90
N GLU A 105 4.18 21.24 1.81
CA GLU A 105 4.98 21.43 0.61
C GLU A 105 5.79 20.18 0.27
N ALA A 106 6.41 19.57 1.28
CA ALA A 106 7.16 18.33 1.12
C ALA A 106 6.28 17.16 0.68
N ILE A 107 5.05 17.08 1.20
CA ILE A 107 4.06 16.08 0.78
C ILE A 107 3.65 16.31 -0.67
N SER A 108 3.39 17.57 -1.05
CA SER A 108 3.06 17.94 -2.43
C SER A 108 4.19 17.56 -3.40
N GLU A 109 5.43 17.87 -3.05
CA GLU A 109 6.62 17.49 -3.81
C GLU A 109 6.81 15.96 -3.86
N TYR A 110 6.56 15.25 -2.76
CA TYR A 110 6.65 13.80 -2.72
C TYR A 110 5.61 13.11 -3.61
N ILE A 111 4.38 13.62 -3.64
CA ILE A 111 3.32 13.09 -4.51
C ILE A 111 3.59 13.49 -5.97
N GLY A 112 4.17 14.67 -6.20
CA GLY A 112 4.37 15.27 -7.53
C GLY A 112 3.22 16.18 -7.96
N LEU A 113 2.43 16.69 -7.00
CA LEU A 113 1.34 17.62 -7.27
C LEU A 113 1.83 19.00 -7.71
N ASP A 114 3.06 19.37 -7.35
CA ASP A 114 3.69 20.63 -7.75
C ASP A 114 4.44 20.50 -9.09
N GLY A 115 4.29 19.37 -9.79
CA GLY A 115 4.98 19.08 -11.04
C GLY A 115 6.41 18.56 -10.88
N SER A 116 6.86 18.26 -9.65
CA SER A 116 8.17 17.65 -9.41
C SER A 116 8.29 16.28 -10.08
N SER A 117 9.51 15.94 -10.50
CA SER A 117 9.85 14.61 -11.04
C SER A 117 10.27 13.65 -9.93
N TYR A 118 10.01 12.35 -10.10
CA TYR A 118 10.38 11.33 -9.11
C TYR A 118 11.85 10.87 -9.23
N GLY A 119 12.72 11.44 -8.40
CA GLY A 119 14.11 10.99 -8.23
C GLY A 119 15.08 11.38 -9.36
N ARG A 120 14.61 11.63 -10.58
CA ARG A 120 15.42 12.14 -11.71
C ARG A 120 14.72 13.27 -12.46
N PHE A 121 15.48 14.19 -13.02
CA PHE A 121 14.96 15.24 -13.91
C PHE A 121 14.21 14.61 -15.10
N ASN A 122 13.03 15.13 -15.45
CA ASN A 122 12.11 14.62 -16.49
C ASN A 122 11.53 13.21 -16.27
N SER A 123 11.70 12.61 -15.10
CA SER A 123 10.95 11.39 -14.76
C SER A 123 9.49 11.71 -14.45
N LEU A 124 8.62 10.73 -14.72
CA LEU A 124 7.23 10.79 -14.33
C LEU A 124 7.13 10.81 -12.79
N ASN A 125 5.99 11.24 -12.28
CA ASN A 125 5.66 11.15 -10.86
C ASN A 125 4.37 10.34 -10.68
N ARG A 126 3.94 10.17 -9.42
CA ARG A 126 2.80 9.30 -9.05
C ARG A 126 1.48 9.72 -9.72
N VAL A 127 1.34 11.00 -10.11
CA VAL A 127 0.13 11.52 -10.75
C VAL A 127 0.24 11.62 -12.28
N THR A 128 1.44 11.76 -12.84
CA THR A 128 1.66 11.86 -14.30
C THR A 128 1.89 10.52 -14.99
N ALA A 129 2.24 9.49 -14.23
CA ALA A 129 2.54 8.14 -14.71
C ALA A 129 1.49 7.53 -15.65
N VAL A 130 0.27 7.40 -15.14
CA VAL A 130 -0.85 6.74 -15.81
C VAL A 130 -1.30 7.54 -17.03
N PRO A 131 -1.52 8.87 -16.94
CA PRO A 131 -1.81 9.69 -18.12
C PRO A 131 -0.74 9.55 -19.20
N TYR A 132 0.55 9.60 -18.83
CA TYR A 132 1.62 9.48 -19.80
C TYR A 132 1.60 8.14 -20.54
N VAL A 133 1.46 7.01 -19.82
CA VAL A 133 1.34 5.68 -20.43
C VAL A 133 0.14 5.62 -21.38
N TRP A 134 -1.00 6.16 -20.97
CA TRP A 134 -2.22 6.15 -21.76
C TRP A 134 -2.08 6.91 -23.09
N ASP A 135 -1.41 8.06 -23.06
CA ASP A 135 -1.30 8.94 -24.24
C ASP A 135 -0.11 8.61 -25.14
N ASN A 136 1.00 8.10 -24.57
CA ASN A 136 2.25 7.92 -25.31
C ASN A 136 2.57 6.45 -25.63
N PHE A 137 2.18 5.50 -24.78
CA PHE A 137 2.48 4.08 -25.01
C PHE A 137 1.28 3.35 -25.63
N LEU A 138 0.07 3.64 -25.15
CA LEU A 138 -1.14 2.95 -25.57
C LEU A 138 -1.90 3.77 -26.63
N ILE A 139 -1.27 4.02 -27.77
CA ILE A 139 -1.81 4.95 -28.79
C ILE A 139 -3.10 4.39 -29.44
N THR A 140 -3.11 3.10 -29.78
CA THR A 140 -4.22 2.45 -30.49
C THR A 140 -5.26 1.90 -29.51
N LEU A 141 -6.52 1.77 -29.96
CA LEU A 141 -7.59 1.19 -29.13
C LEU A 141 -7.25 -0.24 -28.63
N PRO A 142 -6.71 -1.16 -29.44
CA PRO A 142 -6.26 -2.46 -28.95
C PRO A 142 -5.24 -2.35 -27.82
N ASN A 143 -4.23 -1.47 -27.95
CA ASN A 143 -3.22 -1.29 -26.91
C ASN A 143 -3.83 -0.69 -25.64
N LYS A 144 -4.78 0.24 -25.75
CA LYS A 144 -5.50 0.78 -24.58
C LYS A 144 -6.25 -0.31 -23.81
N LEU A 145 -6.85 -1.27 -24.54
CA LEU A 145 -7.65 -2.32 -23.93
C LEU A 145 -6.80 -3.46 -23.36
N PHE A 146 -5.76 -3.91 -24.08
CA PHE A 146 -5.01 -5.13 -23.78
C PHE A 146 -3.54 -4.90 -23.42
N GLY A 147 -3.07 -3.65 -23.47
CA GLY A 147 -1.68 -3.31 -23.23
C GLY A 147 -0.80 -3.67 -24.42
N LEU A 148 0.52 -3.61 -24.19
CA LEU A 148 1.53 -3.97 -25.19
C LEU A 148 1.86 -5.47 -25.15
N GLY A 149 1.39 -6.19 -24.13
CA GLY A 149 1.64 -7.61 -23.92
C GLY A 149 2.13 -7.88 -22.50
N VAL A 150 1.81 -9.07 -21.98
CA VAL A 150 2.21 -9.49 -20.63
C VAL A 150 3.73 -9.44 -20.49
N GLY A 151 4.22 -8.73 -19.48
CA GLY A 151 5.65 -8.56 -19.21
C GLY A 151 6.40 -7.65 -20.20
N TYR A 152 5.71 -7.01 -21.15
CA TYR A 152 6.36 -6.21 -22.20
C TYR A 152 7.16 -5.03 -21.65
N GLY A 153 6.65 -4.36 -20.63
CA GLY A 153 7.31 -3.23 -19.96
C GLY A 153 8.11 -3.60 -18.71
N ASP A 154 8.30 -4.89 -18.43
CA ASP A 154 8.91 -5.36 -17.18
C ASP A 154 10.43 -5.55 -17.28
N SER A 155 11.09 -5.57 -16.11
CA SER A 155 12.49 -5.94 -15.99
C SER A 155 12.64 -7.46 -15.96
N VAL A 156 13.28 -8.01 -16.98
CA VAL A 156 13.60 -9.43 -17.05
C VAL A 156 15.10 -9.66 -16.91
N SER A 157 15.47 -10.72 -16.20
CA SER A 157 16.88 -11.08 -15.96
C SER A 157 17.59 -11.61 -17.22
N SER A 158 16.83 -12.07 -18.22
CA SER A 158 17.34 -12.61 -19.47
C SER A 158 16.87 -11.76 -20.65
N SER A 159 17.81 -11.39 -21.52
CA SER A 159 17.54 -10.63 -22.75
C SER A 159 16.63 -11.38 -23.73
N LEU A 160 16.57 -12.72 -23.66
CA LEU A 160 15.70 -13.54 -24.50
C LEU A 160 14.21 -13.29 -24.23
N PHE A 161 13.85 -12.85 -23.03
CA PHE A 161 12.47 -12.54 -22.65
C PHE A 161 12.23 -11.03 -22.58
N SER A 162 13.18 -10.22 -23.04
CA SER A 162 13.06 -8.76 -23.02
C SER A 162 12.55 -8.26 -24.36
N SER A 163 11.52 -7.41 -24.31
CA SER A 163 11.06 -6.64 -25.47
C SER A 163 12.01 -5.49 -25.85
N GLY A 164 12.99 -5.16 -24.98
CA GLY A 164 13.78 -3.92 -25.08
C GLY A 164 13.00 -2.64 -24.76
N PHE A 165 11.71 -2.74 -24.43
CA PHE A 165 10.88 -1.56 -24.15
C PHE A 165 11.31 -0.85 -22.87
N LEU A 166 11.57 -1.59 -21.79
CA LEU A 166 12.03 -1.02 -20.54
C LEU A 166 13.38 -0.32 -20.71
N SER A 167 14.34 -0.88 -21.45
CA SER A 167 15.64 -0.22 -21.65
C SER A 167 15.49 1.14 -22.33
N ASN A 168 14.57 1.27 -23.27
CA ASN A 168 14.32 2.51 -24.01
C ASN A 168 13.53 3.55 -23.20
N ASN A 169 12.71 3.11 -22.23
CA ASN A 169 11.76 3.98 -21.52
C ASN A 169 12.00 4.06 -20.00
N SER A 170 12.97 3.33 -19.45
CA SER A 170 13.25 3.25 -18.01
C SER A 170 13.57 4.60 -17.38
N GLY A 171 14.11 5.55 -18.16
CA GLY A 171 14.39 6.91 -17.72
C GLY A 171 13.13 7.70 -17.30
N LEU A 172 11.96 7.30 -17.79
CA LEU A 172 10.67 7.90 -17.42
C LEU A 172 10.19 7.43 -16.04
N GLY A 173 10.66 6.27 -15.55
CA GLY A 173 10.25 5.74 -14.25
C GLY A 173 8.80 5.24 -14.18
N TYR A 174 8.12 5.02 -15.32
CA TYR A 174 6.75 4.50 -15.36
C TYR A 174 6.58 3.16 -14.62
N GLN A 175 7.65 2.39 -14.52
CA GLN A 175 7.69 1.07 -13.87
C GLN A 175 7.69 1.14 -12.33
N PHE A 176 7.90 2.30 -11.73
CA PHE A 176 7.97 2.44 -10.26
C PHE A 176 6.62 2.34 -9.54
N TRP A 177 5.52 2.30 -10.30
CA TRP A 177 4.17 2.17 -9.78
C TRP A 177 3.47 1.00 -10.48
N THR A 178 2.81 0.15 -9.69
CA THR A 178 2.18 -1.05 -10.22
C THR A 178 1.09 -0.72 -11.24
N VAL A 179 0.27 0.31 -11.01
CA VAL A 179 -0.83 0.64 -11.93
C VAL A 179 -0.32 1.02 -13.32
N SER A 180 0.70 1.87 -13.43
CA SER A 180 1.24 2.29 -14.74
C SER A 180 2.00 1.18 -15.46
N LEU A 181 2.74 0.35 -14.72
CA LEU A 181 3.41 -0.82 -15.30
C LEU A 181 2.40 -1.84 -15.82
N GLU A 182 1.40 -2.21 -15.01
CA GLU A 182 0.37 -3.16 -15.44
C GLU A 182 -0.52 -2.58 -16.54
N LEU A 183 -0.84 -1.28 -16.52
CA LEU A 183 -1.53 -0.66 -17.65
C LEU A 183 -0.74 -0.81 -18.95
N THR A 184 0.59 -0.68 -18.89
CA THR A 184 1.48 -0.91 -20.05
C THR A 184 1.45 -2.36 -20.51
N ASN A 185 1.45 -3.32 -19.57
CA ASN A 185 1.53 -4.75 -19.88
C ASN A 185 0.19 -5.36 -20.32
N ILE A 186 -0.86 -5.16 -19.53
CA ILE A 186 -2.15 -5.87 -19.64
C ILE A 186 -3.33 -4.97 -20.01
N GLY A 187 -3.09 -3.65 -20.16
CA GLY A 187 -4.09 -2.69 -20.59
C GLY A 187 -5.21 -2.46 -19.59
N LEU A 188 -6.23 -1.70 -20.02
CA LEU A 188 -7.35 -1.33 -19.16
C LEU A 188 -8.18 -2.56 -18.74
N ILE A 189 -8.42 -3.52 -19.63
CA ILE A 189 -9.24 -4.70 -19.31
C ILE A 189 -8.52 -5.54 -18.25
N GLY A 190 -7.23 -5.82 -18.44
CA GLY A 190 -6.43 -6.56 -17.47
C GLY A 190 -6.40 -5.85 -16.12
N LEU A 191 -6.16 -4.54 -16.12
CA LEU A 191 -6.14 -3.74 -14.89
C LEU A 191 -7.49 -3.75 -14.17
N LEU A 192 -8.62 -3.64 -14.89
CA LEU A 192 -9.95 -3.75 -14.31
C LEU A 192 -10.21 -5.14 -13.70
N LEU A 193 -9.75 -6.21 -14.34
CA LEU A 193 -9.82 -7.56 -13.79
C LEU A 193 -8.97 -7.69 -12.52
N CYS A 194 -7.77 -7.11 -12.49
CA CYS A 194 -6.95 -7.04 -11.28
C CYS A 194 -7.70 -6.31 -10.15
N PHE A 195 -8.30 -5.14 -10.40
CA PHE A 195 -9.10 -4.43 -9.39
C PHE A 195 -10.35 -5.23 -8.95
N SER A 196 -10.97 -5.97 -9.86
CA SER A 196 -12.12 -6.81 -9.54
C SER A 196 -11.79 -7.89 -8.49
N LEU A 197 -10.55 -8.39 -8.46
CA LEU A 197 -10.09 -9.35 -7.45
C LEU A 197 -10.08 -8.72 -6.04
N PHE A 198 -9.63 -7.48 -5.89
CA PHE A 198 -9.69 -6.77 -4.61
C PHE A 198 -11.13 -6.51 -4.17
N ILE A 199 -12.01 -6.14 -5.10
CA ILE A 199 -13.43 -5.95 -4.83
C ILE A 199 -14.07 -7.26 -4.36
N ALA A 200 -13.77 -8.39 -5.03
CA ALA A 200 -14.26 -9.70 -4.64
C ALA A 200 -13.81 -10.09 -3.23
N VAL A 201 -12.53 -9.89 -2.89
CA VAL A 201 -11.99 -10.11 -1.55
C VAL A 201 -12.68 -9.22 -0.51
N TYR A 202 -12.93 -7.96 -0.83
CA TYR A 202 -13.64 -7.04 0.08
C TYR A 202 -15.08 -7.49 0.35
N VAL A 203 -15.81 -7.91 -0.69
CA VAL A 203 -17.18 -8.45 -0.55
C VAL A 203 -17.18 -9.73 0.29
N GLU A 204 -16.22 -10.63 0.07
CA GLU A 204 -16.09 -11.85 0.88
C GLU A 204 -15.74 -11.54 2.34
N ASN A 205 -14.94 -10.51 2.62
CA ASN A 205 -14.71 -10.04 3.99
C ASN A 205 -16.02 -9.58 4.67
N ILE A 206 -16.91 -8.88 3.96
CA ILE A 206 -18.22 -8.49 4.50
C ILE A 206 -19.07 -9.72 4.82
N ARG A 207 -19.08 -10.73 3.93
CA ARG A 207 -19.80 -12.00 4.15
C ARG A 207 -19.23 -12.77 5.33
N ALA A 208 -17.91 -12.95 5.37
CA ALA A 208 -17.19 -13.63 6.45
C ALA A 208 -17.45 -12.96 7.81
N LYS A 209 -17.42 -11.63 7.88
CA LYS A 209 -17.64 -10.86 9.12
C LYS A 209 -18.99 -11.16 9.77
N LYS A 210 -20.05 -11.37 8.97
CA LYS A 210 -21.38 -11.77 9.47
C LYS A 210 -21.41 -13.21 9.99
N MET A 211 -20.59 -14.09 9.41
CA MET A 211 -20.58 -15.53 9.72
C MET A 211 -19.63 -15.92 10.85
N MET A 212 -18.58 -15.14 11.10
CA MET A 212 -17.39 -15.52 11.87
C MET A 212 -17.06 -14.51 12.96
N VAL A 213 -17.95 -14.35 13.95
CA VAL A 213 -17.77 -13.35 15.02
C VAL A 213 -16.47 -13.56 15.80
N ARG A 214 -16.05 -14.82 16.02
CA ARG A 214 -14.83 -15.16 16.77
C ARG A 214 -13.53 -14.81 16.03
N SER A 215 -13.56 -14.76 14.70
CA SER A 215 -12.38 -14.43 13.86
C SER A 215 -12.46 -13.02 13.27
N ASN A 216 -13.27 -12.16 13.87
CA ASN A 216 -13.58 -10.83 13.36
C ASN A 216 -12.33 -9.94 13.24
N THR A 217 -11.32 -10.11 14.09
CA THR A 217 -10.04 -9.39 13.95
C THR A 217 -9.31 -9.73 12.66
N LEU A 218 -9.12 -11.01 12.36
CA LEU A 218 -8.43 -11.44 11.13
C LEU A 218 -9.18 -11.00 9.87
N ILE A 219 -10.51 -11.08 9.89
CA ILE A 219 -11.36 -10.64 8.77
C ILE A 219 -11.27 -9.12 8.58
N GLN A 220 -11.37 -8.34 9.66
CA GLN A 220 -11.21 -6.89 9.57
C GLN A 220 -9.79 -6.50 9.14
N THR A 221 -8.77 -7.25 9.56
CA THR A 221 -7.39 -7.05 9.09
C THR A 221 -7.30 -7.25 7.60
N SER A 222 -7.83 -8.37 7.09
CA SER A 222 -7.90 -8.64 5.65
C SER A 222 -8.65 -7.54 4.89
N GLN A 223 -9.80 -7.12 5.43
CA GLN A 223 -10.63 -6.07 4.84
C GLN A 223 -9.89 -4.73 4.69
N ILE A 224 -9.21 -4.27 5.75
CA ILE A 224 -8.49 -3.00 5.74
C ILE A 224 -7.21 -3.11 4.90
N CYS A 225 -6.46 -4.20 5.02
CA CYS A 225 -5.26 -4.42 4.20
C CYS A 225 -5.58 -4.46 2.71
N THR A 226 -6.71 -5.07 2.31
CA THR A 226 -7.17 -5.07 0.90
C THR A 226 -7.31 -3.64 0.36
N LEU A 227 -7.87 -2.71 1.15
CA LEU A 227 -7.98 -1.30 0.75
C LEU A 227 -6.63 -0.60 0.68
N ILE A 228 -5.74 -0.85 1.65
CA ILE A 228 -4.37 -0.29 1.65
C ILE A 228 -3.59 -0.77 0.43
N PHE A 229 -3.74 -2.04 0.06
CA PHE A 229 -3.07 -2.62 -1.08
C PHE A 229 -3.51 -1.99 -2.41
N ILE A 230 -4.80 -1.67 -2.57
CA ILE A 230 -5.29 -0.88 -3.71
C ILE A 230 -4.55 0.46 -3.79
N ILE A 231 -4.41 1.18 -2.67
CA ILE A 231 -3.72 2.48 -2.64
C ILE A 231 -2.24 2.30 -2.98
N LEU A 232 -1.57 1.30 -2.41
CA LEU A 232 -0.16 0.99 -2.65
C LEU A 232 0.16 0.78 -4.14
N MET A 233 -0.75 0.20 -4.92
CA MET A 233 -0.53 -0.01 -6.36
C MET A 233 -0.26 1.30 -7.12
N PHE A 234 -0.79 2.43 -6.65
CA PHE A 234 -0.63 3.73 -7.32
C PHE A 234 0.69 4.44 -7.01
N TYR A 235 1.35 4.10 -5.90
CA TYR A 235 2.54 4.84 -5.46
C TYR A 235 3.75 3.97 -5.14
N ASN A 236 3.63 2.65 -5.29
CA ASN A 236 4.68 1.69 -5.00
C ASN A 236 4.65 0.51 -6.01
N GLN A 237 5.81 -0.08 -6.25
CA GLN A 237 6.02 -1.29 -7.06
C GLN A 237 6.05 -2.59 -6.25
N SER A 238 5.68 -2.56 -4.96
CA SER A 238 5.73 -3.69 -4.02
C SER A 238 4.97 -4.94 -4.50
N PHE A 239 3.99 -4.76 -5.40
CA PHE A 239 3.23 -5.85 -6.00
C PHE A 239 4.03 -6.66 -7.04
N ILE A 240 5.08 -6.08 -7.61
CA ILE A 240 5.76 -6.61 -8.79
C ILE A 240 7.14 -7.14 -8.40
N LEU A 241 7.92 -6.37 -7.63
CA LEU A 241 9.34 -6.66 -7.41
C LEU A 241 9.68 -7.25 -6.04
N ASP A 242 8.74 -7.30 -5.10
CA ASP A 242 9.07 -7.45 -3.68
C ASP A 242 8.40 -8.68 -3.03
N ILE A 243 9.04 -9.20 -1.98
CA ILE A 243 8.54 -10.28 -1.10
C ILE A 243 7.21 -9.87 -0.43
N ALA A 244 6.84 -8.60 -0.54
CA ALA A 244 5.58 -8.06 -0.09
C ALA A 244 4.35 -8.72 -0.74
N ALA A 245 4.38 -9.02 -2.05
CA ALA A 245 3.21 -9.54 -2.76
C ALA A 245 2.67 -10.86 -2.16
N PRO A 246 3.50 -11.87 -1.85
CA PRO A 246 3.06 -13.06 -1.10
C PRO A 246 2.33 -12.76 0.22
N PHE A 247 2.83 -11.82 1.03
CA PHE A 247 2.17 -11.44 2.29
C PHE A 247 0.81 -10.79 2.07
N MET A 248 0.67 -10.00 1.00
CA MET A 248 -0.61 -9.41 0.64
C MET A 248 -1.62 -10.47 0.26
N PHE A 249 -1.26 -11.39 -0.66
CA PHE A 249 -2.13 -12.48 -1.08
C PHE A 249 -2.50 -13.41 0.09
N PHE A 250 -1.56 -13.68 0.99
CA PHE A 250 -1.84 -14.41 2.22
C PHE A 250 -2.93 -13.73 3.05
N VAL A 251 -2.80 -12.43 3.32
CA VAL A 251 -3.81 -11.68 4.09
C VAL A 251 -5.16 -11.60 3.36
N MET A 252 -5.16 -11.46 2.04
CA MET A 252 -6.38 -11.45 1.22
C MET A 252 -7.09 -12.80 1.16
N SER A 253 -6.36 -13.91 1.38
CA SER A 253 -6.93 -15.26 1.39
C SER A 253 -7.69 -15.61 2.67
N ILE A 254 -7.45 -14.90 3.78
CA ILE A 254 -8.05 -15.14 5.11
C ILE A 254 -9.58 -15.38 5.07
N PRO A 255 -10.42 -14.51 4.46
CA PRO A 255 -11.87 -14.72 4.45
C PRO A 255 -12.25 -16.05 3.77
N TYR A 256 -11.57 -16.43 2.70
CA TYR A 256 -11.83 -17.66 1.97
C TYR A 256 -11.45 -18.91 2.77
N ILE A 257 -10.29 -18.88 3.43
CA ILE A 257 -9.82 -19.97 4.29
C ILE A 257 -10.84 -20.20 5.41
N LEU A 258 -11.20 -19.15 6.14
CA LEU A 258 -12.13 -19.24 7.26
C LEU A 258 -13.49 -19.78 6.78
N ILE A 259 -14.08 -19.20 5.72
CA ILE A 259 -15.39 -19.65 5.21
C ILE A 259 -15.34 -21.14 4.83
N ASN A 260 -14.26 -21.61 4.22
CA ASN A 260 -14.10 -23.01 3.81
C ASN A 260 -14.00 -23.94 5.03
N GLU A 261 -13.24 -23.57 6.06
CA GLU A 261 -13.15 -24.34 7.32
C GLU A 261 -14.54 -24.54 7.96
N LYS A 262 -15.34 -23.47 8.07
CA LYS A 262 -16.70 -23.58 8.63
C LYS A 262 -17.62 -24.46 7.79
N LYS A 263 -17.49 -24.44 6.47
CA LYS A 263 -18.26 -25.34 5.59
C LYS A 263 -17.86 -26.80 5.79
N ARG A 264 -16.57 -27.09 5.99
CA ARG A 264 -16.07 -28.45 6.30
C ARG A 264 -16.60 -28.95 7.65
N PHE A 265 -16.54 -28.13 8.71
CA PHE A 265 -17.07 -28.50 10.03
C PHE A 265 -18.59 -28.76 10.05
N ARG A 266 -19.36 -28.20 9.11
CA ARG A 266 -20.81 -28.46 9.02
C ARG A 266 -21.16 -29.74 8.25
N ARG A 267 -20.21 -30.32 7.52
CA ARG A 267 -20.42 -31.53 6.70
C ARG A 267 -20.05 -32.82 7.43
N ASN A 268 -19.29 -32.72 8.52
CA ASN A 268 -18.95 -33.81 9.43
C ASN A 268 -19.86 -33.74 10.65
#